data_AF-A0A8T2BLV9-F1
#
_entry.id   AF-A0A8T2BLV9-F1
#
_cell.length_a   1.000
_cell.length_b   1.000
_cell.length_c   1.000
_cell.angle_alpha   90.00
_cell.angle_beta   90.00
_cell.angle_gamma   90.00
#
_symmetry.space_group_name_H-M   'P 1'
#
loop_
_entity.id
_entity.type
_entity.pdbx_description
1 polymer ?
#
loop_
_entity_poly.entity_id
_entity_poly.type
_entity_poly.pdbx_seq_one_letter_code
_entity_poly.pdbx_strand_id
1 'polypeptide(L)'
;MNSILSIVLPAPKDPVLSVIFAYRDDPSPVKLNLSAAFSLFFFLKEGKPLVLDVVRRAEQQLANDLSRDKEYLPLNGLPEFNKLSTKLILGDDSPAVKENRVVTIQCLSGTGSLRVGAEFLATHNKERVIFVPDPTWGNHPRIFTLAGLSVEYFRYYDPKSRGLDFKGMLEDLGAAPPGAIVVLQACGHNPTGVDPTFEQWEQIRRLVRSKSLLPFFDSAYQGFASGSLDSDAQAVRMFVADGGECLIAQSYAKNMTLQEKLTFL
;
A
#
# COMPACT_ATOMS: atom_id res chain seq x y z
N MET A 1 23.26 -27.30 -29.37
CA MET A 1 22.97 -27.32 -27.92
C MET A 1 21.60 -26.68 -27.72
N ASN A 2 20.63 -27.41 -27.16
CA ASN A 2 19.34 -26.81 -26.79
C ASN A 2 19.53 -26.09 -25.45
N SER A 3 19.27 -24.78 -25.43
CA SER A 3 19.35 -23.97 -24.21
C SER A 3 18.32 -24.44 -23.19
N ILE A 4 18.70 -24.51 -21.91
CA ILE A 4 17.77 -24.77 -20.79
C ILE A 4 16.63 -23.74 -20.71
N LEU A 5 16.83 -22.56 -21.28
CA LEU A 5 15.83 -21.48 -21.30
C LEU A 5 14.84 -21.58 -22.46
N SER A 6 14.95 -22.59 -23.34
CA SER A 6 14.05 -22.72 -24.49
C SER A 6 12.58 -22.95 -24.12
N ILE A 7 12.33 -23.39 -22.88
CA ILE A 7 10.98 -23.63 -22.34
C ILE A 7 10.34 -22.38 -21.71
N VAL A 8 11.11 -21.30 -21.54
CA VAL A 8 10.62 -20.09 -20.85
C VAL A 8 9.78 -19.27 -21.82
N LEU A 9 8.49 -19.12 -21.48
CA LEU A 9 7.57 -18.28 -22.24
C LEU A 9 7.74 -16.80 -21.84
N PRO A 10 7.59 -15.85 -22.78
CA PRO A 10 7.56 -14.43 -22.46
C PRO A 10 6.45 -14.11 -21.46
N ALA A 11 6.80 -13.35 -20.41
CA ALA A 11 5.81 -12.88 -19.46
C ALA A 11 4.80 -11.93 -20.15
N PRO A 12 3.52 -11.96 -19.75
CA PRO A 12 2.55 -10.98 -20.23
C PRO A 12 2.99 -9.58 -19.79
N LYS A 13 2.81 -8.59 -20.68
CA LYS A 13 3.18 -7.20 -20.36
C LYS A 13 2.29 -6.68 -19.23
N ASP A 14 2.87 -5.88 -18.34
CA ASP A 14 2.11 -5.16 -17.33
C ASP A 14 1.23 -4.09 -18.02
N PRO A 15 -0.09 -4.05 -17.79
CA PRO A 15 -0.98 -3.11 -18.46
C PRO A 15 -0.62 -1.64 -18.19
N VAL A 16 -0.17 -1.29 -16.98
CA VAL A 16 0.18 0.09 -16.60
C VAL A 16 1.50 0.50 -17.26
N LEU A 17 2.53 -0.34 -17.17
CA LEU A 17 3.83 -0.06 -17.81
C LEU A 17 3.72 -0.02 -19.34
N SER A 18 2.83 -0.84 -19.91
CA SER A 18 2.61 -0.86 -21.36
C SER A 18 2.11 0.49 -21.88
N VAL A 19 1.21 1.16 -21.15
CA VAL A 19 0.75 2.49 -21.55
C VAL A 19 1.83 3.55 -21.35
N ILE A 20 2.68 3.43 -20.32
CA ILE A 20 3.85 4.32 -20.14
C ILE A 20 4.80 4.22 -21.32
N PHE A 21 5.14 3.01 -21.77
CA PHE A 21 6.01 2.84 -22.94
C PHE A 21 5.37 3.35 -24.22
N ALA A 22 4.08 3.06 -24.43
CA ALA A 22 3.35 3.60 -25.58
C ALA A 22 3.33 5.14 -25.57
N TYR A 23 3.10 5.77 -24.41
CA TYR A 23 3.16 7.22 -24.27
C TYR A 23 4.56 7.79 -24.53
N ARG A 24 5.62 7.14 -24.02
CA ARG A 24 7.00 7.57 -24.26
C ARG A 24 7.31 7.57 -25.76
N ASP A 25 6.90 6.50 -26.45
CA ASP A 25 7.23 6.25 -27.84
C ASP A 25 6.29 6.99 -28.83
N ASP A 26 5.19 7.57 -28.35
CA ASP A 26 4.30 8.42 -29.16
C ASP A 26 5.01 9.73 -29.57
N PRO A 27 5.17 10.04 -30.88
CA PRO A 27 5.84 11.25 -31.34
C PRO A 27 4.97 12.51 -31.27
N SER A 28 3.67 12.37 -30.96
CA SER A 28 2.73 13.49 -30.94
C SER A 28 3.16 14.57 -29.93
N PRO A 29 3.24 15.85 -30.33
CA PRO A 29 3.57 16.94 -29.41
C PRO A 29 2.44 17.28 -28.43
N VAL A 30 1.25 16.70 -28.63
CA VAL A 30 0.05 16.93 -27.81
C VAL A 30 -0.39 15.65 -27.07
N LYS A 31 0.50 14.67 -26.94
CA LYS A 31 0.21 13.42 -26.22
C LYS A 31 -0.07 13.69 -24.74
N LEU A 32 -1.06 12.99 -24.21
CA LEU A 32 -1.47 13.07 -22.80
C LEU A 32 -1.44 11.68 -22.16
N ASN A 33 -0.83 11.56 -20.98
CA ASN A 33 -0.84 10.32 -20.21
C ASN A 33 -1.79 10.43 -19.02
N LEU A 34 -2.87 9.64 -19.04
CA LEU A 34 -3.84 9.53 -17.94
C LEU A 34 -3.82 8.16 -17.24
N SER A 35 -2.92 7.27 -17.66
CA SER A 35 -2.98 5.83 -17.32
C SER A 35 -2.22 5.44 -16.07
N ALA A 36 -1.16 6.19 -15.75
CA ALA A 36 -0.29 5.87 -14.65
C ALA A 36 -0.56 6.84 -13.52
N ALA A 37 -0.40 6.36 -12.28
CA ALA A 37 -0.15 7.19 -11.11
C ALA A 37 1.10 8.10 -11.29
N PHE A 38 1.72 8.09 -12.48
CA PHE A 38 2.55 9.15 -13.01
C PHE A 38 1.79 10.50 -13.11
N SER A 39 0.46 10.54 -13.05
CA SER A 39 -0.31 11.79 -12.87
C SER A 39 -0.25 12.36 -11.45
N LEU A 40 0.33 11.63 -10.48
CA LEU A 40 0.80 12.17 -9.19
C LEU A 40 2.25 12.70 -9.25
N PHE A 41 2.94 12.57 -10.39
CA PHE A 41 3.95 13.58 -10.67
C PHE A 41 3.16 14.85 -10.89
N PHE A 42 3.19 15.72 -9.89
CA PHE A 42 2.78 17.10 -10.05
C PHE A 42 3.65 17.68 -11.16
N PHE A 43 3.20 17.50 -12.39
CA PHE A 43 3.83 18.11 -13.51
C PHE A 43 3.64 19.60 -13.25
N LEU A 44 4.75 20.30 -13.04
CA LEU A 44 4.77 21.75 -13.25
C LEU A 44 4.21 22.01 -14.65
N LYS A 45 3.86 23.27 -14.98
CA LYS A 45 3.35 23.67 -16.31
C LYS A 45 4.16 23.11 -17.52
N GLU A 46 5.36 22.57 -17.29
CA GLU A 46 6.28 21.98 -18.26
C GLU A 46 6.31 20.43 -18.34
N GLY A 47 5.49 19.67 -17.61
CA GLY A 47 5.50 18.21 -17.77
C GLY A 47 6.73 17.48 -17.19
N LYS A 48 7.38 18.04 -16.15
CA LYS A 48 8.47 17.37 -15.39
C LYS A 48 8.04 16.84 -14.00
N PRO A 49 8.57 15.68 -13.54
CA PRO A 49 8.37 15.17 -12.19
C PRO A 49 8.62 16.20 -11.08
N LEU A 50 7.68 16.34 -10.13
CA LEU A 50 7.91 17.13 -8.92
C LEU A 50 8.70 16.33 -7.89
N VAL A 51 9.82 16.90 -7.46
CA VAL A 51 10.48 16.53 -6.21
C VAL A 51 10.11 17.58 -5.18
N LEU A 52 9.56 17.15 -4.04
CA LEU A 52 9.16 18.07 -2.98
C LEU A 52 10.37 18.84 -2.43
N ASP A 53 10.21 20.12 -2.11
CA ASP A 53 11.32 20.93 -1.58
C ASP A 53 11.86 20.40 -0.25
N VAL A 54 11.01 19.77 0.56
CA VAL A 54 11.45 19.08 1.79
C VAL A 54 12.39 17.91 1.47
N VAL A 55 12.11 17.14 0.42
CA VAL A 55 12.96 16.03 -0.02
C VAL A 55 14.27 16.54 -0.58
N ARG A 56 14.24 17.60 -1.40
CA ARG A 56 15.47 18.24 -1.92
C ARG A 56 16.39 18.69 -0.78
N ARG A 57 15.82 19.35 0.25
CA ARG A 57 16.58 19.78 1.43
C ARG A 57 17.14 18.60 2.21
N ALA A 58 16.35 17.54 2.41
CA ALA A 58 16.82 16.33 3.07
C ALA A 58 17.96 15.66 2.29
N GLU A 59 17.84 15.51 0.97
CA GLU A 59 18.92 14.97 0.12
C GLU A 59 20.19 15.81 0.20
N GLN A 60 20.09 17.14 0.21
CA GLN A 60 21.24 18.02 0.38
C GLN A 60 21.90 17.89 1.75
N GLN A 61 21.10 17.78 2.81
CA GLN A 61 21.62 17.56 4.17
C GLN A 61 22.36 16.22 4.26
N LEU A 62 21.77 15.15 3.72
CA LEU A 62 22.36 13.82 3.69
C LEU A 62 23.67 13.79 2.88
N ALA A 63 23.70 14.45 1.73
CA ALA A 63 24.89 14.50 0.87
C ALA A 63 26.04 15.29 1.49
N ASN A 64 25.75 16.28 2.35
CA ASN A 64 26.75 17.13 2.99
C ASN A 64 27.19 16.61 4.37
N ASP A 65 26.58 15.54 4.88
CA ASP A 65 26.93 14.96 6.17
C ASP A 65 28.11 13.98 6.03
N LEU A 66 29.32 14.50 6.30
CA LEU A 66 30.57 13.73 6.23
C LEU A 66 30.72 12.68 7.34
N SER A 67 29.85 12.68 8.36
CA SER A 67 29.89 11.69 9.44
C SER A 67 29.22 10.37 9.07
N ARG A 68 28.44 10.35 7.98
CA ARG A 68 27.71 9.15 7.55
C ARG A 68 28.62 8.18 6.84
N ASP A 69 28.55 6.93 7.25
CA ASP A 69 29.05 5.79 6.49
C ASP A 69 27.93 5.18 5.62
N LYS A 70 28.25 4.07 4.94
CA LYS A 70 27.33 3.26 4.13
C LYS A 70 27.35 1.82 4.63
N GLU A 71 27.45 1.63 5.93
CA GLU A 71 27.42 0.31 6.53
C GLU A 71 26.05 -0.35 6.39
N TYR A 72 26.02 -1.67 6.63
CA TYR A 72 24.78 -2.41 6.60
C TYR A 72 23.84 -1.92 7.69
N LEU A 73 22.58 -1.70 7.31
CA LEU A 73 21.52 -1.46 8.27
C LEU A 73 21.21 -2.73 9.08
N PRO A 74 20.61 -2.58 10.27
CA PRO A 74 19.95 -3.70 10.95
C PRO A 74 18.93 -4.39 10.04
N LEU A 75 18.67 -5.68 10.28
CA LEU A 75 17.73 -6.47 9.47
C LEU A 75 16.31 -5.87 9.40
N ASN A 76 15.89 -5.17 10.46
CA ASN A 76 14.61 -4.50 10.53
C ASN A 76 14.66 -3.03 10.04
N GLY A 77 15.80 -2.57 9.55
CA GLY A 77 16.01 -1.20 9.04
C GLY A 77 16.49 -0.20 10.08
N LEU A 78 16.42 1.08 9.71
CA LEU A 78 16.82 2.20 10.57
C LEU A 78 15.85 2.37 11.74
N PRO A 79 16.32 2.30 13.01
CA PRO A 79 15.44 2.40 14.18
C PRO A 79 14.62 3.69 14.24
N GLU A 80 15.25 4.84 13.93
CA GLU A 80 14.54 6.13 13.92
C GLU A 80 13.55 6.24 12.76
N PHE A 81 13.87 5.67 11.59
CA PHE A 81 12.90 5.60 10.49
C PHE A 81 11.67 4.81 10.90
N ASN A 82 11.87 3.61 11.46
CA ASN A 82 10.77 2.76 11.93
C ASN A 82 9.91 3.49 12.96
N LYS A 83 10.52 4.10 13.97
CA LYS A 83 9.82 4.87 15.01
C LYS A 83 8.99 6.01 14.42
N LEU A 84 9.56 6.79 13.50
CA LEU A 84 8.86 7.91 12.86
C LEU A 84 7.76 7.44 11.90
N SER A 85 7.97 6.34 11.19
CA SER A 85 6.94 5.68 10.35
C SER A 85 5.76 5.19 11.18
N THR A 86 6.02 4.52 12.30
CA THR A 86 5.00 4.10 13.26
C THR A 86 4.20 5.30 13.77
N LYS A 87 4.90 6.35 14.20
CA LYS A 87 4.27 7.59 14.68
C LYS A 87 3.40 8.24 13.62
N LEU A 88 3.84 8.28 12.37
CA LEU A 88 3.08 8.89 11.28
C LEU A 88 1.73 8.20 11.03
N ILE A 89 1.70 6.86 11.02
CA ILE A 89 0.46 6.12 10.76
C ILE A 89 -0.41 5.97 12.01
N LEU A 90 0.18 5.72 13.18
CA LEU A 90 -0.59 5.43 14.40
C LEU A 90 -0.87 6.66 15.27
N GLY A 91 -0.08 7.73 15.13
CA GLY A 91 -0.11 8.91 16.00
C GLY A 91 0.66 8.70 17.31
N ASP A 92 1.05 9.81 17.95
CA ASP A 92 1.78 9.82 19.23
C ASP A 92 0.98 9.20 20.38
N ASP A 93 -0.34 9.36 20.33
CA ASP A 93 -1.23 8.89 21.39
C ASP A 93 -1.71 7.46 21.23
N SER A 94 -1.18 6.73 20.24
CA SER A 94 -1.57 5.35 19.97
C SER A 94 -1.40 4.46 21.21
N PRO A 95 -2.45 3.77 21.68
CA PRO A 95 -2.34 2.83 22.80
C PRO A 95 -1.37 1.70 22.47
N ALA A 96 -1.36 1.22 21.22
CA ALA A 96 -0.45 0.15 20.80
C ALA A 96 1.02 0.55 20.90
N VAL A 97 1.36 1.82 20.65
CA VAL A 97 2.73 2.33 20.83
C VAL A 97 3.07 2.42 22.31
N LYS A 98 2.16 3.01 23.13
CA LYS A 98 2.36 3.14 24.59
C LYS A 98 2.47 1.78 25.29
N GLU A 99 1.81 0.76 24.77
CA GLU A 99 1.78 -0.61 25.30
C GLU A 99 2.85 -1.53 24.67
N ASN A 100 3.75 -1.00 23.82
CA ASN A 100 4.79 -1.77 23.12
C ASN A 100 4.24 -2.98 22.30
N ARG A 101 3.08 -2.81 21.67
CA ARG A 101 2.45 -3.85 20.81
C ARG A 101 2.79 -3.72 19.32
N VAL A 102 3.61 -2.74 18.95
CA VAL A 102 3.93 -2.46 17.55
C VAL A 102 5.31 -3.00 17.19
N VAL A 103 5.36 -3.79 16.12
CA VAL A 103 6.61 -4.19 15.45
C VAL A 103 6.67 -3.48 14.11
N THR A 104 7.82 -2.94 13.74
CA THR A 104 8.03 -2.24 12.46
C THR A 104 9.32 -2.70 11.82
N ILE A 105 9.24 -2.97 10.52
CA ILE A 105 10.34 -3.46 9.68
C ILE A 105 10.35 -2.60 8.43
N GLN A 106 11.49 -1.95 8.16
CA GLN A 106 11.70 -1.22 6.92
C GLN A 106 11.71 -2.20 5.74
N CYS A 107 10.89 -1.92 4.73
CA CYS A 107 10.76 -2.74 3.52
C CYS A 107 10.93 -1.89 2.26
N LEU A 108 11.01 -2.56 1.11
CA LEU A 108 11.08 -1.91 -0.21
C LEU A 108 9.71 -1.32 -0.60
N SER A 109 9.38 -0.16 -0.02
CA SER A 109 8.12 0.55 -0.26
C SER A 109 6.89 -0.32 0.04
N GLY A 110 5.71 0.07 -0.43
CA GLY A 110 4.45 -0.63 -0.20
C GLY A 110 4.46 -2.06 -0.76
N THR A 111 4.99 -2.25 -1.98
CA THR A 111 5.10 -3.58 -2.60
C THR A 111 5.94 -4.54 -1.77
N GLY A 112 7.10 -4.09 -1.27
CA GLY A 112 7.97 -4.89 -0.41
C GLY A 112 7.30 -5.22 0.93
N SER A 113 6.64 -4.23 1.54
CA SER A 113 5.89 -4.43 2.79
C SER A 113 4.76 -5.46 2.64
N LEU A 114 3.98 -5.37 1.55
CA LEU A 114 2.94 -6.34 1.22
C LEU A 114 3.54 -7.73 0.98
N ARG A 115 4.66 -7.82 0.27
CA ARG A 115 5.34 -9.10 0.00
C ARG A 115 5.82 -9.78 1.27
N VAL A 116 6.55 -9.06 2.13
CA VAL A 116 7.06 -9.59 3.41
C VAL A 116 5.91 -9.99 4.33
N GLY A 117 4.89 -9.14 4.45
CA GLY A 117 3.70 -9.46 5.26
C GLY A 117 2.95 -10.68 4.73
N ALA A 118 2.82 -10.82 3.41
CA ALA A 118 2.17 -11.97 2.79
C ALA A 118 2.96 -13.28 3.04
N GLU A 119 4.29 -13.28 2.90
CA GLU A 119 5.13 -14.45 3.21
C GLU A 119 5.07 -14.80 4.71
N PHE A 120 5.08 -13.79 5.58
CA PHE A 120 4.91 -14.00 7.02
C PHE A 120 3.58 -14.71 7.32
N LEU A 121 2.48 -14.22 6.74
CA LEU A 121 1.15 -14.83 6.91
C LEU A 121 1.07 -16.22 6.28
N ALA A 122 1.65 -16.43 5.09
CA ALA A 122 1.72 -17.72 4.41
C ALA A 122 2.63 -18.73 5.11
N THR A 123 3.47 -18.29 6.05
CA THR A 123 4.28 -19.18 6.89
C THR A 123 3.56 -19.48 8.21
N HIS A 124 3.06 -18.43 8.89
CA HIS A 124 2.69 -18.51 10.31
C HIS A 124 1.18 -18.49 10.58
N ASN A 125 0.36 -17.95 9.68
CA ASN A 125 -1.09 -17.96 9.88
C ASN A 125 -1.66 -19.36 9.60
N LYS A 126 -2.77 -19.74 10.23
CA LYS A 126 -3.45 -21.02 9.91
C LYS A 126 -4.27 -20.90 8.63
N GLU A 127 -4.95 -19.78 8.47
CA GLU A 127 -5.75 -19.50 7.28
C GLU A 127 -4.86 -18.91 6.17
N ARG A 128 -5.11 -19.36 4.95
CA ARG A 128 -4.38 -18.98 3.73
C ARG A 128 -5.23 -18.18 2.77
N VAL A 129 -6.53 -18.07 3.01
CA VAL A 129 -7.44 -17.24 2.22
C VAL A 129 -7.24 -15.77 2.54
N ILE A 130 -7.03 -14.97 1.49
CA ILE A 130 -6.93 -13.52 1.56
C ILE A 130 -7.94 -12.88 0.61
N PHE A 131 -8.76 -12.01 1.17
CA PHE A 131 -9.79 -11.25 0.49
C PHE A 131 -9.22 -9.90 0.04
N VAL A 132 -9.39 -9.59 -1.24
CA VAL A 132 -9.07 -8.28 -1.83
C VAL A 132 -10.34 -7.64 -2.42
N PRO A 133 -10.45 -6.30 -2.46
CA PRO A 133 -11.64 -5.66 -3.01
C PRO A 133 -11.78 -5.93 -4.52
N ASP A 134 -13.01 -5.93 -5.03
CA ASP A 134 -13.29 -5.93 -6.47
C ASP A 134 -13.84 -4.57 -6.92
N PRO A 135 -13.09 -3.79 -7.72
CA PRO A 135 -11.71 -4.03 -8.17
C PRO A 135 -10.66 -3.64 -7.10
N THR A 136 -9.40 -3.98 -7.33
CA THR A 136 -8.25 -3.58 -6.46
C THR A 136 -7.03 -3.16 -7.28
N TRP A 137 -5.96 -2.70 -6.63
CA TRP A 137 -4.67 -2.48 -7.29
C TRP A 137 -4.20 -3.78 -7.95
N GLY A 138 -3.97 -3.75 -9.27
CA GLY A 138 -3.78 -4.96 -10.08
C GLY A 138 -2.61 -5.87 -9.68
N ASN A 139 -1.69 -5.39 -8.84
CA ASN A 139 -0.60 -6.21 -8.33
C ASN A 139 -0.94 -6.97 -7.04
N HIS A 140 -2.01 -6.61 -6.31
CA HIS A 140 -2.43 -7.32 -5.10
C HIS A 140 -2.58 -8.83 -5.32
N PRO A 141 -3.38 -9.30 -6.30
CA PRO A 141 -3.54 -10.74 -6.50
C PRO A 141 -2.22 -11.44 -6.83
N ARG A 142 -1.33 -10.78 -7.57
CA ARG A 142 -0.02 -11.35 -7.94
C ARG A 142 0.89 -11.50 -6.72
N ILE A 143 1.01 -10.47 -5.88
CA ILE A 143 1.86 -10.48 -4.68
C ILE A 143 1.44 -11.64 -3.75
N PHE A 144 0.13 -11.75 -3.50
CA PHE A 144 -0.40 -12.72 -2.54
C PHE A 144 -0.38 -14.14 -3.07
N THR A 145 -0.74 -14.37 -4.33
CA THR A 145 -0.63 -15.70 -4.96
C THR A 145 0.81 -16.18 -4.99
N LEU A 146 1.77 -15.31 -5.33
CA LEU A 146 3.21 -15.64 -5.28
C LEU A 146 3.71 -15.91 -3.85
N ALA A 147 2.99 -15.47 -2.81
CA ALA A 147 3.34 -15.77 -1.42
C ALA A 147 2.77 -17.12 -0.95
N GLY A 148 1.92 -17.76 -1.77
CA GLY A 148 1.24 -19.00 -1.41
C GLY A 148 -0.10 -18.80 -0.70
N LEU A 149 -0.69 -17.60 -0.79
CA LEU A 149 -2.04 -17.33 -0.30
C LEU A 149 -3.08 -17.57 -1.41
N SER A 150 -4.29 -17.99 -1.01
CA SER A 150 -5.44 -18.13 -1.93
C SER A 150 -6.20 -16.82 -1.98
N VAL A 151 -6.20 -16.16 -3.14
CA VAL A 151 -6.82 -14.85 -3.31
C VAL A 151 -8.30 -15.01 -3.66
N GLU A 152 -9.15 -14.45 -2.82
CA GLU A 152 -10.59 -14.30 -3.03
C GLU A 152 -10.95 -12.81 -3.14
N TYR A 153 -12.13 -12.52 -3.67
CA TYR A 153 -12.60 -11.15 -3.88
C TYR A 153 -13.84 -10.86 -3.05
N PHE A 154 -13.99 -9.61 -2.60
CA PHE A 154 -15.23 -9.10 -2.01
C PHE A 154 -15.71 -7.86 -2.78
N ARG A 155 -17.03 -7.70 -2.89
CA ARG A 155 -17.64 -6.56 -3.56
C ARG A 155 -17.19 -5.25 -2.91
N TYR A 156 -16.78 -4.29 -3.73
CA TYR A 156 -16.32 -2.98 -3.27
C TYR A 156 -16.97 -1.84 -4.04
N TYR A 157 -16.89 -1.83 -5.37
CA TYR A 157 -17.38 -0.72 -6.19
C TYR A 157 -18.68 -1.10 -6.91
N ASP A 158 -19.70 -0.25 -6.81
CA ASP A 158 -20.93 -0.38 -7.58
C ASP A 158 -20.88 0.54 -8.82
N PRO A 159 -20.81 -0.01 -10.05
CA PRO A 159 -20.79 0.78 -11.27
C PRO A 159 -22.05 1.64 -11.48
N LYS A 160 -23.19 1.27 -10.88
CA LYS A 160 -24.45 2.01 -11.02
C LYS A 160 -24.44 3.29 -10.20
N SER A 161 -24.10 3.20 -8.91
CA SER A 161 -23.98 4.36 -8.03
C SER A 161 -22.66 5.11 -8.17
N ARG A 162 -21.63 4.48 -8.78
CA ARG A 162 -20.23 4.94 -8.79
C ARG A 162 -19.68 5.16 -7.39
N GLY A 163 -20.22 4.44 -6.41
CA GLY A 163 -19.87 4.51 -5.01
C GLY A 163 -19.49 3.15 -4.46
N LEU A 164 -19.43 3.08 -3.14
CA LEU A 164 -19.11 1.86 -2.43
C LEU A 164 -20.33 0.93 -2.42
N ASP A 165 -20.18 -0.30 -2.91
CA ASP A 165 -21.13 -1.40 -2.65
C ASP A 165 -20.97 -1.87 -1.20
N PHE A 166 -21.36 -1.00 -0.27
CA PHE A 166 -21.18 -1.23 1.16
C PHE A 166 -21.95 -2.46 1.64
N LYS A 167 -23.15 -2.67 1.10
CA LYS A 167 -23.97 -3.84 1.44
C LYS A 167 -23.29 -5.12 0.96
N GLY A 168 -22.83 -5.16 -0.29
CA GLY A 168 -22.14 -6.32 -0.83
C GLY A 168 -20.84 -6.64 -0.10
N MET A 169 -20.06 -5.61 0.25
CA MET A 169 -18.86 -5.74 1.08
C MET A 169 -19.17 -6.43 2.41
N LEU A 170 -20.19 -5.97 3.16
CA LEU A 170 -20.53 -6.56 4.46
C LEU A 170 -21.06 -8.00 4.33
N GLU A 171 -21.79 -8.32 3.26
CA GLU A 171 -22.25 -9.68 2.98
C GLU A 171 -21.08 -10.63 2.73
N ASP A 172 -20.15 -10.25 1.85
CA ASP A 172 -19.01 -11.10 1.45
C ASP A 172 -18.04 -11.29 2.62
N LEU A 173 -17.66 -10.21 3.30
CA LEU A 173 -16.82 -10.29 4.50
C LEU A 173 -17.53 -11.01 5.65
N GLY A 174 -18.86 -10.93 5.73
CA GLY A 174 -19.65 -11.67 6.71
C GLY A 174 -19.71 -13.17 6.45
N ALA A 175 -19.50 -13.60 5.21
CA ALA A 175 -19.43 -14.99 4.79
C ALA A 175 -17.99 -15.55 4.80
N ALA A 176 -16.97 -14.70 4.92
CA ALA A 176 -15.58 -15.12 4.96
C ALA A 176 -15.30 -16.06 6.15
N PRO A 177 -14.44 -17.08 5.97
CA PRO A 177 -14.09 -17.99 7.05
C PRO A 177 -13.30 -17.28 8.15
N PRO A 178 -13.51 -17.62 9.44
CA PRO A 178 -12.73 -17.05 10.54
C PRO A 178 -11.23 -17.24 10.34
N GLY A 179 -10.46 -16.19 10.64
CA GLY A 179 -9.02 -16.15 10.40
C GLY A 179 -8.61 -15.69 9.01
N ALA A 180 -9.55 -15.53 8.07
CA ALA A 180 -9.23 -15.03 6.73
C ALA A 180 -8.66 -13.62 6.80
N ILE A 181 -7.72 -13.37 5.89
CA ILE A 181 -7.02 -12.09 5.80
C ILE A 181 -7.86 -11.16 4.92
N VAL A 182 -8.00 -9.89 5.29
CA VAL A 182 -8.77 -8.91 4.51
C VAL A 182 -7.89 -7.71 4.19
N VAL A 183 -7.64 -7.48 2.91
CA VAL A 183 -6.86 -6.34 2.44
C VAL A 183 -7.75 -5.11 2.40
N LEU A 184 -7.34 -4.07 3.13
CA LEU A 184 -8.07 -2.81 3.27
C LEU A 184 -7.16 -1.67 2.81
N GLN A 185 -7.55 -0.93 1.78
CA GLN A 185 -6.82 0.28 1.40
C GLN A 185 -7.19 1.40 2.38
N ALA A 186 -6.20 1.96 3.08
CA ALA A 186 -6.44 2.87 4.20
C ALA A 186 -7.19 4.16 3.79
N CYS A 187 -6.87 4.67 2.61
CA CYS A 187 -7.49 5.83 1.96
C CYS A 187 -7.06 5.89 0.49
N GLY A 188 -7.77 6.67 -0.32
CA GLY A 188 -7.45 6.88 -1.73
C GLY A 188 -7.50 5.57 -2.53
N HIS A 189 -8.58 4.79 -2.39
CA HIS A 189 -8.69 3.46 -2.96
C HIS A 189 -8.28 3.40 -4.45
N ASN A 190 -7.27 2.59 -4.77
CA ASN A 190 -6.82 2.33 -6.12
C ASN A 190 -7.52 1.05 -6.65
N PRO A 191 -8.28 1.10 -7.76
CA PRO A 191 -8.30 2.16 -8.77
C PRO A 191 -9.49 3.14 -8.71
N THR A 192 -10.42 2.97 -7.78
CA THR A 192 -11.76 3.60 -7.88
C THR A 192 -11.83 5.04 -7.37
N GLY A 193 -10.93 5.43 -6.46
CA GLY A 193 -10.99 6.69 -5.72
C GLY A 193 -12.11 6.77 -4.69
N VAL A 194 -12.85 5.67 -4.46
CA VAL A 194 -13.99 5.62 -3.53
C VAL A 194 -13.53 5.06 -2.19
N ASP A 195 -13.68 5.84 -1.13
CA ASP A 195 -13.35 5.43 0.24
C ASP A 195 -14.62 5.29 1.10
N PRO A 196 -14.66 4.36 2.08
CA PRO A 196 -15.74 4.30 3.06
C PRO A 196 -15.77 5.56 3.95
N THR A 197 -16.98 5.96 4.38
CA THR A 197 -17.12 7.00 5.40
C THR A 197 -16.62 6.52 6.76
N PHE A 198 -16.46 7.43 7.71
CA PHE A 198 -16.08 7.08 9.10
C PHE A 198 -17.06 6.08 9.74
N GLU A 199 -18.37 6.29 9.54
CA GLU A 199 -19.42 5.41 10.06
C GLU A 199 -19.42 4.03 9.38
N GLN A 200 -19.05 3.98 8.10
CA GLN A 200 -18.87 2.73 7.37
C GLN A 200 -17.62 1.99 7.85
N TRP A 201 -16.51 2.69 8.08
CA TRP A 201 -15.30 2.11 8.66
C TRP A 201 -15.55 1.49 10.04
N GLU A 202 -16.34 2.14 10.88
CA GLU A 202 -16.71 1.59 12.19
C GLU A 202 -17.53 0.30 12.07
N GLN A 203 -18.43 0.22 11.10
CA GLN A 203 -19.19 -1.01 10.81
C GLN A 203 -18.31 -2.12 10.23
N ILE A 204 -17.40 -1.79 9.31
CA ILE A 204 -16.42 -2.74 8.75
C ILE A 204 -15.55 -3.29 9.87
N ARG A 205 -15.03 -2.42 10.75
CA ARG A 205 -14.24 -2.82 11.92
C ARG A 205 -14.99 -3.82 12.79
N ARG A 206 -16.24 -3.50 13.19
CA ARG A 206 -17.06 -4.40 14.01
C ARG A 206 -17.27 -5.76 13.34
N LEU A 207 -17.54 -5.77 12.03
CA LEU A 207 -17.72 -7.01 11.28
C LEU A 207 -16.43 -7.84 11.29
N VAL A 208 -15.30 -7.25 10.89
CA VAL A 208 -13.97 -7.89 10.86
C VAL A 208 -13.65 -8.52 12.21
N ARG A 209 -13.85 -7.78 13.31
CA ARG A 209 -13.64 -8.29 14.67
C ARG A 209 -14.60 -9.44 15.01
N SER A 210 -15.90 -9.27 14.76
CA SER A 210 -16.91 -10.31 15.07
C SER A 210 -16.68 -11.63 14.33
N LYS A 211 -16.09 -11.55 13.13
CA LYS A 211 -15.78 -12.69 12.28
C LYS A 211 -14.36 -13.23 12.49
N SER A 212 -13.60 -12.65 13.43
CA SER A 212 -12.20 -13.01 13.70
C SER A 212 -11.34 -12.96 12.42
N LEU A 213 -11.59 -11.97 11.57
CA LEU A 213 -10.82 -11.73 10.35
C LEU A 213 -9.57 -10.90 10.67
N LEU A 214 -8.51 -11.11 9.91
CA LEU A 214 -7.23 -10.41 10.09
C LEU A 214 -7.10 -9.26 9.07
N PRO A 215 -7.24 -7.99 9.47
CA PRO A 215 -7.07 -6.87 8.56
C PRO A 215 -5.59 -6.67 8.18
N PHE A 216 -5.34 -6.47 6.88
CA PHE A 216 -4.05 -6.09 6.33
C PHE A 216 -4.22 -4.78 5.55
N PHE A 217 -3.79 -3.67 6.14
CA PHE A 217 -3.90 -2.35 5.55
C PHE A 217 -2.83 -2.09 4.48
N ASP A 218 -3.23 -1.57 3.32
CA ASP A 218 -2.35 -0.92 2.35
C ASP A 218 -2.52 0.61 2.48
N SER A 219 -1.47 1.29 2.92
CA SER A 219 -1.41 2.73 3.11
C SER A 219 -0.36 3.35 2.17
N ALA A 220 -0.77 3.56 0.93
CA ALA A 220 0.07 4.14 -0.12
C ALA A 220 -0.18 5.64 -0.39
N TYR A 221 -1.34 6.16 0.04
CA TYR A 221 -1.84 7.49 -0.32
C TYR A 221 -2.14 8.39 0.88
N GLN A 222 -1.59 8.08 2.07
CA GLN A 222 -1.77 8.90 3.27
C GLN A 222 -1.39 10.36 3.00
N GLY A 223 -2.36 11.27 3.15
CA GLY A 223 -2.25 12.71 2.88
C GLY A 223 -2.86 13.16 1.55
N PHE A 224 -3.27 12.26 0.65
CA PHE A 224 -3.86 12.61 -0.64
C PHE A 224 -5.38 12.54 -0.69
N ALA A 225 -6.03 11.80 0.21
CA ALA A 225 -7.49 11.66 0.15
C ALA A 225 -8.16 12.90 0.72
N SER A 226 -7.81 13.28 1.95
CA SER A 226 -8.35 14.48 2.62
C SER A 226 -7.42 15.70 2.56
N GLY A 227 -6.15 15.50 2.20
CA GLY A 227 -5.10 16.51 2.38
C GLY A 227 -4.46 16.52 3.78
N SER A 228 -4.92 15.64 4.68
CA SER A 228 -4.41 15.52 6.05
C SER A 228 -3.85 14.12 6.30
N LEU A 229 -2.59 14.06 6.75
CA LEU A 229 -1.93 12.80 7.13
C LEU A 229 -2.66 12.09 8.27
N ASP A 230 -3.25 12.85 9.20
CA ASP A 230 -3.97 12.29 10.35
C ASP A 230 -5.35 11.76 9.98
N SER A 231 -6.09 12.52 9.17
CA SER A 231 -7.42 12.10 8.72
C SER A 231 -7.34 10.84 7.86
N ASP A 232 -6.35 10.77 6.97
CA ASP A 232 -6.13 9.62 6.07
C ASP A 232 -5.62 8.37 6.80
N ALA A 233 -5.18 8.49 8.06
CA ALA A 233 -4.79 7.37 8.91
C ALA A 233 -5.91 6.86 9.81
N GLN A 234 -7.08 7.52 9.85
CA GLN A 234 -8.14 7.22 10.81
C GLN A 234 -8.62 5.77 10.73
N ALA A 235 -8.80 5.22 9.52
CA ALA A 235 -9.22 3.83 9.36
C ALA A 235 -8.27 2.85 10.08
N VAL A 236 -6.95 3.04 9.91
CA VAL A 236 -5.93 2.22 10.59
C VAL A 236 -5.99 2.43 12.10
N ARG A 237 -6.03 3.69 12.55
CA ARG A 237 -6.05 4.04 13.97
C ARG A 237 -7.29 3.49 14.70
N MET A 238 -8.46 3.50 14.05
CA MET A 238 -9.69 2.91 14.59
C MET A 238 -9.54 1.41 14.87
N PHE A 239 -8.90 0.67 13.96
CA PHE A 239 -8.65 -0.76 14.14
C PHE A 239 -7.59 -1.03 15.21
N VAL A 240 -6.59 -0.17 15.36
CA VAL A 240 -5.55 -0.34 16.38
C VAL A 240 -6.05 0.04 17.78
N ALA A 241 -6.93 1.04 17.87
CA ALA A 241 -7.45 1.56 19.14
C ALA A 241 -8.32 0.55 19.91
N ASP A 242 -8.95 -0.41 19.22
CA ASP A 242 -9.73 -1.48 19.87
C ASP A 242 -8.88 -2.65 20.40
N GLY A 243 -7.56 -2.58 20.23
CA GLY A 243 -6.60 -3.58 20.69
C GLY A 243 -6.45 -4.80 19.79
N GLY A 244 -7.21 -4.90 18.69
CA GLY A 244 -7.15 -6.03 17.78
C GLY A 244 -5.91 -6.03 16.88
N GLU A 245 -5.58 -7.20 16.36
CA GLU A 245 -4.42 -7.41 15.49
C GLU A 245 -4.67 -6.84 14.08
N CYS A 246 -3.61 -6.34 13.45
CA CYS A 246 -3.59 -5.92 12.05
C CYS A 246 -2.16 -5.90 11.50
N LEU A 247 -2.03 -6.02 10.18
CA LEU A 247 -0.80 -5.70 9.44
C LEU A 247 -0.98 -4.36 8.72
N ILE A 248 0.11 -3.62 8.53
CA ILE A 248 0.11 -2.32 7.83
C ILE A 248 1.30 -2.27 6.87
N ALA A 249 1.01 -2.17 5.57
CA ALA A 249 1.98 -1.86 4.53
C ALA A 249 1.94 -0.36 4.25
N GLN A 250 3.00 0.37 4.64
CA GLN A 250 3.12 1.81 4.41
C GLN A 250 4.06 2.11 3.24
N SER A 251 3.69 3.04 2.37
CA SER A 251 4.51 3.47 1.23
C SER A 251 4.79 4.97 1.25
N TYR A 252 6.05 5.33 0.99
CA TYR A 252 6.48 6.73 0.79
C TYR A 252 6.62 7.16 -0.67
N ALA A 253 6.33 6.26 -1.60
CA ALA A 253 6.51 6.49 -3.03
C ALA A 253 5.65 7.65 -3.56
N LYS A 254 4.48 7.89 -2.96
CA LYS A 254 3.56 8.95 -3.41
C LYS A 254 3.69 10.20 -2.53
N ASN A 255 3.48 10.06 -1.21
CA ASN A 255 3.43 11.20 -0.28
C ASN A 255 4.77 11.94 -0.13
N MET A 256 5.90 11.28 -0.38
CA MET A 256 7.22 11.89 -0.39
C MET A 256 7.87 11.91 -1.78
N THR A 257 7.14 11.55 -2.84
CA THR A 257 7.63 11.48 -4.23
C THR A 257 8.93 10.65 -4.43
N LEU A 258 9.14 9.60 -3.62
CA LEU A 258 10.36 8.76 -3.61
C LEU A 258 10.32 7.53 -4.56
N GLN A 259 9.77 7.65 -5.77
CA GLN A 259 9.50 6.47 -6.63
C GLN A 259 10.75 5.86 -7.31
N GLU A 260 11.70 6.69 -7.76
CA GLU A 260 12.77 6.25 -8.66
C GLU A 260 14.16 6.13 -8.02
N LYS A 261 14.33 6.57 -6.78
CA LYS A 261 15.63 6.42 -6.13
C LYS A 261 15.57 5.23 -5.18
N LEU A 262 16.26 4.15 -5.58
CA LEU A 262 17.09 3.36 -4.67
C LEU A 262 18.12 4.31 -4.03
N THR A 263 17.67 5.31 -3.26
CA THR A 263 18.55 5.93 -2.28
C THR A 263 18.56 4.92 -1.16
N PHE A 264 19.66 4.16 -1.09
CA PHE A 264 20.08 3.46 0.11
C PHE A 264 20.04 4.49 1.25
N LEU A 265 18.91 4.54 1.95
CA LEU A 265 18.78 5.09 3.29
C LEU A 265 18.83 3.92 4.24
#